data_AF-A0A2N8ELE0-F1
#
_entry.id   AF-A0A2N8ELE0-F1
#
_cell.length_a   1.000
_cell.length_b   1.000
_cell.length_c   1.000
_cell.angle_alpha   90.00
_cell.angle_beta   90.00
_cell.angle_gamma   90.00
#
_symmetry.space_group_name_H-M   'P 1'
#
loop_
_entity.id
_entity.type
_entity.pdbx_description
1 polymer ?
#
loop_
_entity_poly.entity_id
_entity_poly.type
_entity_poly.pdbx_seq_one_letter_code
_entity_poly.pdbx_strand_id
1 'polypeptide(L)'
;MAPGDLDAPTIPLLINGALDPDSLNGAPLDTYAKYPDPLLGDTLYQSWIGLAEDGTPVDVKDIPIDVDPDQETEYGFLMPIANHFVHLLNKGQVFYSYCLKRADGGDREESKRIHFGVGKQGLLSAPQIKESHNLQLDPDAIESNMTIALAPVGVMNNGDRYRLIWKGERADGSPGPVFNPPVKILSDTDTDPTNNPRQVLSWTIAKSYVVALRGGKITLSYEITYASSGALADTLSAERTFLVTAPGIAQLPVASIKDLTGSEINPGQFPQGIRVVIPIYWGIRVGDEVLVYGTRTGAGSGPNKNTIQYLKIDSSHIESGKVEVPIGQQWLLDNRGGAVNILYEYARPDAAGRGDELQLTIREPLVLPTPSVDRSVVVGGRDELNPILAIDGAYITIPAGATIGDGDPVKAMWNGFGSSGSYETAVPSQLNPMKFKVPADVLPPNFGKTVEVIYQVAGQDAEPALQLYVRPLSNLPGLECEKVQIGSPATLKLSDVPDAGAILSVDLWPFISTRQRVRVWLSSSAVGEREILPVRDVLPEEVTGRVKTRLMKTHLAGIATNALFTLRASVSFDGGNSFFPFSPLSIKLLD
;
A
#
# COMPACT_ATOMS: atom_id res chain seq x y z
N MET A 1 -13.33 -66.35 -1.08
CA MET A 1 -12.97 -64.96 -0.73
C MET A 1 -14.24 -64.26 -0.25
N ALA A 2 -14.11 -63.26 0.62
CA ALA A 2 -15.27 -62.45 0.97
C ALA A 2 -15.53 -61.45 -0.17
N PRO A 3 -16.79 -61.06 -0.44
CA PRO A 3 -17.07 -60.04 -1.46
C PRO A 3 -16.29 -58.75 -1.15
N GLY A 4 -15.46 -58.30 -2.10
CA GLY A 4 -14.68 -57.05 -2.00
C GLY A 4 -13.15 -57.19 -1.97
N ASP A 5 -12.61 -58.40 -2.12
CA ASP A 5 -11.15 -58.63 -2.17
C ASP A 5 -10.50 -58.32 -3.53
N LEU A 6 -11.30 -58.22 -4.60
CA LEU A 6 -10.82 -57.87 -5.95
C LEU A 6 -10.57 -56.36 -6.09
N ASP A 7 -9.40 -56.00 -6.61
CA ASP A 7 -9.02 -54.60 -6.83
C ASP A 7 -9.82 -53.95 -7.97
N ALA A 8 -9.92 -52.62 -7.93
CA ALA A 8 -10.72 -51.89 -8.89
C ALA A 8 -10.11 -51.93 -10.31
N PRO A 9 -10.91 -51.73 -11.38
CA PRO A 9 -10.38 -51.66 -12.74
C PRO A 9 -9.30 -50.58 -12.88
N THR A 10 -8.26 -50.88 -13.66
CA THR A 10 -7.21 -49.93 -14.02
C THR A 10 -7.55 -49.25 -15.35
N ILE A 11 -7.43 -47.92 -15.40
CA ILE A 11 -7.63 -47.14 -16.62
C ILE A 11 -6.37 -46.28 -16.85
N PRO A 12 -5.47 -46.66 -17.78
CA PRO A 12 -4.22 -45.93 -18.00
C PRO A 12 -4.39 -44.46 -18.44
N LEU A 13 -5.50 -44.15 -19.13
CA LEU A 13 -5.82 -42.79 -19.58
C LEU A 13 -6.54 -41.94 -18.53
N LEU A 14 -6.82 -42.49 -17.35
CA LEU A 14 -7.48 -41.74 -16.28
C LEU A 14 -6.46 -40.87 -15.54
N ILE A 15 -6.62 -39.56 -15.61
CA ILE A 15 -5.74 -38.58 -14.99
C ILE A 15 -6.55 -37.78 -13.97
N ASN A 16 -6.18 -37.88 -12.69
CA ASN A 16 -6.83 -37.18 -11.57
C ASN A 16 -8.34 -37.41 -11.44
N GLY A 17 -8.81 -38.62 -11.73
CA GLY A 17 -10.24 -38.92 -11.70
C GLY A 17 -11.02 -38.22 -12.82
N ALA A 18 -10.35 -37.84 -13.90
CA ALA A 18 -10.98 -37.44 -15.15
C ALA A 18 -10.43 -38.20 -16.36
N LEU A 19 -11.30 -38.36 -17.36
CA LEU A 19 -10.97 -38.91 -18.67
C LEU A 19 -11.31 -37.88 -19.74
N ASP A 20 -10.35 -37.46 -20.56
CA ASP A 20 -10.61 -36.61 -21.74
C ASP A 20 -11.04 -37.47 -22.94
N PRO A 21 -12.30 -37.37 -23.42
CA PRO A 21 -12.76 -38.15 -24.57
C PRO A 21 -11.93 -37.91 -25.84
N ASP A 22 -11.39 -36.70 -26.01
CA ASP A 22 -10.63 -36.33 -27.21
C ASP A 22 -9.28 -37.08 -27.27
N SER A 23 -8.74 -37.50 -26.12
CA SER A 23 -7.49 -38.28 -26.03
C SER A 23 -7.58 -39.65 -26.71
N LEU A 24 -8.80 -40.17 -26.89
CA LEU A 24 -9.06 -41.46 -27.51
C LEU A 24 -8.80 -41.46 -29.02
N ASN A 25 -8.80 -40.30 -29.70
CA ASN A 25 -8.60 -40.21 -31.15
C ASN A 25 -9.48 -41.17 -31.98
N GLY A 26 -10.71 -41.44 -31.51
CA GLY A 26 -11.67 -42.38 -32.12
C GLY A 26 -11.48 -43.86 -31.76
N ALA A 27 -10.44 -44.21 -30.98
CA ALA A 27 -10.23 -45.55 -30.44
C ALA A 27 -11.16 -45.82 -29.23
N PRO A 28 -11.43 -47.10 -28.89
CA PRO A 28 -12.07 -47.44 -27.61
C PRO A 28 -11.21 -47.01 -26.42
N LEU A 29 -11.85 -46.87 -25.26
CA LEU A 29 -11.15 -46.72 -23.99
C LEU A 29 -10.70 -48.09 -23.49
N ASP A 30 -9.39 -48.29 -23.40
CA ASP A 30 -8.82 -49.49 -22.80
C ASP A 30 -8.86 -49.39 -21.28
N THR A 31 -9.55 -50.34 -20.65
CA THR A 31 -9.53 -50.56 -19.20
C THR A 31 -9.06 -51.99 -18.92
N TYR A 32 -8.63 -52.27 -17.69
CA TYR A 32 -8.03 -53.56 -17.35
C TYR A 32 -8.52 -54.07 -16.00
N ALA A 33 -8.71 -55.39 -15.92
CA ALA A 33 -8.98 -56.09 -14.67
C ALA A 33 -7.81 -56.99 -14.34
N LYS A 34 -7.27 -56.86 -13.13
CA LYS A 34 -6.20 -57.73 -12.63
C LYS A 34 -6.67 -58.43 -11.37
N TYR A 35 -6.50 -59.75 -11.33
CA TYR A 35 -6.98 -60.56 -10.21
C TYR A 35 -6.09 -61.80 -10.05
N PRO A 36 -6.04 -62.39 -8.84
CA PRO A 36 -5.14 -63.51 -8.56
C PRO A 36 -5.60 -64.82 -9.21
N ASP A 37 -4.61 -65.60 -9.64
CA ASP A 37 -4.75 -66.96 -10.18
C ASP A 37 -5.77 -67.06 -11.34
N PRO A 38 -5.55 -66.37 -12.48
CA PRO A 38 -6.45 -66.46 -13.62
C PRO A 38 -6.43 -67.85 -14.25
N LEU A 39 -7.61 -68.39 -14.54
CA LEU A 39 -7.79 -69.69 -15.18
C LEU A 39 -8.46 -69.55 -16.55
N LEU A 40 -8.07 -70.41 -17.49
CA LEU A 40 -8.78 -70.52 -18.77
C LEU A 40 -10.23 -70.93 -18.51
N GLY A 41 -11.17 -70.11 -18.98
CA GLY A 41 -12.61 -70.28 -18.75
C GLY A 41 -13.19 -69.39 -17.65
N ASP A 42 -12.38 -68.58 -16.96
CA ASP A 42 -12.89 -67.44 -16.20
C ASP A 42 -13.54 -66.42 -17.16
N THR A 43 -14.54 -65.70 -16.69
CA THR A 43 -15.22 -64.65 -17.47
C THR A 43 -15.34 -63.37 -16.67
N LEU A 44 -14.95 -62.25 -17.27
CA LEU A 44 -15.12 -60.91 -16.72
C LEU A 44 -16.37 -60.24 -17.29
N TYR A 45 -17.03 -59.41 -16.49
CA TYR A 45 -18.16 -58.59 -16.89
C TYR A 45 -17.92 -57.16 -16.45
N GLN A 46 -18.09 -56.21 -17.36
CA GLN A 46 -17.97 -54.79 -17.03
C GLN A 46 -19.21 -54.32 -16.25
N SER A 47 -19.01 -53.47 -15.24
CA SER A 47 -20.06 -52.78 -14.49
C SER A 47 -19.82 -51.27 -14.57
N TRP A 48 -20.18 -50.69 -15.72
CA TRP A 48 -20.08 -49.26 -16.01
C TRP A 48 -21.44 -48.60 -15.83
N ILE A 49 -21.51 -47.66 -14.90
CA ILE A 49 -22.71 -46.87 -14.62
C ILE A 49 -22.38 -45.41 -14.89
N GLY A 50 -22.90 -44.88 -16.00
CA GLY A 50 -22.61 -43.53 -16.46
C GLY A 50 -23.81 -42.61 -16.32
N LEU A 51 -23.57 -41.34 -16.01
CA LEU A 51 -24.58 -40.29 -15.99
C LEU A 51 -24.09 -39.09 -16.81
N ALA A 52 -24.80 -38.74 -17.87
CA ALA A 52 -24.49 -37.59 -18.73
C ALA A 52 -24.84 -36.25 -18.06
N GLU A 53 -24.40 -35.13 -18.65
CA GLU A 53 -24.65 -33.75 -18.15
C GLU A 53 -26.15 -33.47 -17.94
N ASP A 54 -27.02 -34.04 -18.77
CA ASP A 54 -28.48 -33.87 -18.71
C ASP A 54 -29.19 -34.88 -17.80
N GLY A 55 -28.44 -35.75 -17.11
CA GLY A 55 -28.97 -36.81 -16.26
C GLY A 55 -29.37 -38.09 -17.01
N THR A 56 -29.11 -38.19 -18.31
CA THR A 56 -29.34 -39.42 -19.09
C THR A 56 -28.36 -40.52 -18.64
N PRO A 57 -28.85 -41.74 -18.32
CA PRO A 57 -27.97 -42.86 -17.99
C PRO A 57 -27.27 -43.43 -19.24
N VAL A 58 -25.98 -43.70 -19.12
CA VAL A 58 -25.14 -44.29 -20.18
C VAL A 58 -24.35 -45.46 -19.56
N ASP A 59 -24.98 -46.62 -19.52
CA ASP A 59 -24.47 -47.82 -18.84
C ASP A 59 -23.85 -48.83 -19.82
N VAL A 60 -22.77 -49.49 -19.40
CA VAL A 60 -22.19 -50.66 -20.10
C VAL A 60 -22.10 -51.81 -19.11
N LYS A 61 -22.94 -52.83 -19.30
CA LYS A 61 -23.12 -53.94 -18.36
C LYS A 61 -23.27 -55.26 -19.09
N ASP A 62 -22.93 -56.35 -18.40
CA ASP A 62 -23.23 -57.74 -18.81
C ASP A 62 -22.62 -58.21 -20.13
N ILE A 63 -21.60 -57.53 -20.64
CA ILE A 63 -20.80 -58.02 -21.78
C ILE A 63 -19.75 -58.99 -21.26
N PRO A 64 -19.80 -60.29 -21.64
CA PRO A 64 -18.81 -61.27 -21.21
C PRO A 64 -17.48 -61.07 -21.93
N ILE A 65 -16.39 -61.14 -21.18
CA ILE A 65 -15.02 -61.15 -21.69
C ILE A 65 -14.36 -62.42 -21.19
N ASP A 66 -14.08 -63.33 -22.12
CA ASP A 66 -13.42 -64.59 -21.80
C ASP A 66 -11.95 -64.35 -21.45
N VAL A 67 -11.51 -64.96 -20.35
CA VAL A 67 -10.14 -64.86 -19.89
C VAL A 67 -9.30 -65.97 -20.50
N ASP A 68 -8.23 -65.56 -21.16
CA ASP A 68 -7.11 -66.41 -21.55
C ASP A 68 -5.87 -65.98 -20.76
N PRO A 69 -5.37 -66.80 -19.81
CA PRO A 69 -4.19 -66.47 -19.02
C PRO A 69 -2.96 -66.11 -19.84
N ASP A 70 -2.83 -66.60 -21.08
CA ASP A 70 -1.72 -66.27 -21.97
C ASP A 70 -1.80 -64.83 -22.55
N GLN A 71 -2.93 -64.14 -22.35
CA GLN A 71 -3.18 -62.77 -22.81
C GLN A 71 -3.15 -61.71 -21.67
N GLU A 72 -2.74 -62.08 -20.46
CA GLU A 72 -2.61 -61.12 -19.36
C GLU A 72 -1.50 -60.09 -19.65
N THR A 73 -1.83 -58.80 -19.54
CA THR A 73 -0.87 -57.70 -19.71
C THR A 73 -0.33 -57.21 -18.37
N GLU A 74 0.60 -56.24 -18.38
CA GLU A 74 1.07 -55.59 -17.14
C GLU A 74 -0.08 -55.06 -16.27
N TYR A 75 -1.12 -54.51 -16.91
CA TYR A 75 -2.30 -53.94 -16.26
C TYR A 75 -3.42 -54.95 -16.00
N GLY A 76 -3.28 -56.19 -16.48
CA GLY A 76 -4.28 -57.26 -16.39
C GLY A 76 -4.95 -57.57 -17.74
N PHE A 77 -6.18 -58.08 -17.69
CA PHE A 77 -6.97 -58.44 -18.87
C PHE A 77 -7.72 -57.24 -19.43
N LEU A 78 -7.61 -57.05 -20.75
CA LEU A 78 -8.20 -55.91 -21.46
C LEU A 78 -9.73 -55.99 -21.48
N MET A 79 -10.37 -54.89 -21.08
CA MET A 79 -11.82 -54.69 -21.06
C MET A 79 -12.18 -53.40 -21.81
N PRO A 80 -12.33 -53.43 -23.14
CA PRO A 80 -12.53 -52.20 -23.91
C PRO A 80 -13.93 -51.63 -23.68
N ILE A 81 -14.01 -50.31 -23.54
CA ILE A 81 -15.27 -49.53 -23.55
C ILE A 81 -15.34 -48.78 -24.88
N ALA A 82 -16.44 -48.98 -25.62
CA ALA A 82 -16.57 -48.38 -26.94
C ALA A 82 -16.57 -46.84 -26.87
N ASN A 83 -15.84 -46.22 -27.79
CA ASN A 83 -15.60 -44.77 -27.84
C ASN A 83 -16.89 -43.93 -27.69
N HIS A 84 -17.97 -44.35 -28.35
CA HIS A 84 -19.24 -43.62 -28.32
C HIS A 84 -19.85 -43.50 -26.91
N PHE A 85 -19.69 -44.50 -26.02
CA PHE A 85 -20.18 -44.41 -24.64
C PHE A 85 -19.43 -43.34 -23.85
N VAL A 86 -18.12 -43.23 -24.06
CA VAL A 86 -17.28 -42.21 -23.42
C VAL A 86 -17.65 -40.81 -23.91
N HIS A 87 -17.87 -40.63 -25.21
CA HIS A 87 -18.25 -39.32 -25.75
C HIS A 87 -19.66 -38.86 -25.34
N LEU A 88 -20.63 -39.78 -25.22
CA LEU A 88 -21.96 -39.47 -24.68
C LEU A 88 -21.90 -38.97 -23.23
N LEU A 89 -20.85 -39.33 -22.51
CA LEU A 89 -20.60 -38.92 -21.14
C LEU A 89 -19.73 -37.67 -21.02
N ASN A 90 -19.46 -36.92 -22.10
CA ASN A 90 -18.71 -35.66 -21.96
C ASN A 90 -19.40 -34.70 -20.98
N LYS A 91 -18.66 -34.24 -19.96
CA LYS A 91 -19.10 -33.51 -18.76
C LYS A 91 -20.00 -34.30 -17.81
N GLY A 92 -20.09 -35.60 -17.99
CA GLY A 92 -20.78 -36.54 -17.11
C GLY A 92 -19.83 -37.17 -16.08
N GLN A 93 -20.34 -38.19 -15.41
CA GLN A 93 -19.61 -38.95 -14.39
C GLN A 93 -19.85 -40.45 -14.54
N VAL A 94 -18.91 -41.25 -14.04
CA VAL A 94 -18.90 -42.70 -14.16
C VAL A 94 -18.55 -43.33 -12.83
N PHE A 95 -19.31 -44.37 -12.48
CA PHE A 95 -18.97 -45.38 -11.50
C PHE A 95 -18.59 -46.67 -12.22
N TYR A 96 -17.40 -47.19 -11.97
CA TYR A 96 -16.88 -48.34 -12.72
C TYR A 96 -16.27 -49.43 -11.83
N SER A 97 -16.72 -50.66 -12.04
CA SER A 97 -16.19 -51.91 -11.45
C SER A 97 -16.24 -53.03 -12.51
N TYR A 98 -15.68 -54.19 -12.19
CA TYR A 98 -15.87 -55.42 -12.97
C TYR A 98 -16.37 -56.55 -12.07
N CYS A 99 -17.04 -57.54 -12.66
CA CYS A 99 -17.44 -58.75 -11.97
C CYS A 99 -16.71 -59.96 -12.57
N LEU A 100 -16.13 -60.80 -11.70
CA LEU A 100 -15.47 -62.05 -12.08
C LEU A 100 -16.42 -63.23 -11.88
N LYS A 101 -16.50 -64.10 -12.89
CA LYS A 101 -17.11 -65.42 -12.79
C LYS A 101 -16.03 -66.47 -13.02
N ARG A 102 -15.82 -67.34 -12.03
CA ARG A 102 -14.81 -68.40 -12.10
C ARG A 102 -15.26 -69.57 -12.97
N ALA A 103 -14.29 -70.23 -13.61
CA ALA A 103 -14.49 -71.41 -14.46
C ALA A 103 -15.12 -72.60 -13.73
N ASP A 104 -14.84 -72.75 -12.43
CA ASP A 104 -15.36 -73.82 -11.57
C ASP A 104 -16.86 -73.65 -11.20
N GLY A 105 -17.44 -72.51 -11.56
CA GLY A 105 -18.84 -72.19 -11.33
C GLY A 105 -19.09 -71.55 -9.97
N GLY A 106 -19.97 -70.56 -9.94
CA GLY A 106 -20.30 -69.78 -8.74
C GLY A 106 -21.02 -68.49 -9.08
N ASP A 107 -21.39 -67.74 -8.04
CA ASP A 107 -21.91 -66.39 -8.19
C ASP A 107 -20.80 -65.44 -8.66
N ARG A 108 -21.20 -64.36 -9.34
CA ARG A 108 -20.26 -63.32 -9.76
C ARG A 108 -19.74 -62.56 -8.55
N GLU A 109 -18.43 -62.38 -8.48
CA GLU A 109 -17.76 -61.56 -7.47
C GLU A 109 -17.45 -60.17 -8.06
N GLU A 110 -17.98 -59.10 -7.46
CA GLU A 110 -17.73 -57.73 -7.91
C GLU A 110 -16.43 -57.16 -7.30
N SER A 111 -15.67 -56.44 -8.10
CA SER A 111 -14.48 -55.70 -7.68
C SER A 111 -14.81 -54.46 -6.86
N LYS A 112 -13.78 -53.86 -6.24
CA LYS A 112 -13.85 -52.46 -5.81
C LYS A 112 -14.22 -51.56 -7.00
N ARG A 113 -14.82 -50.42 -6.68
CA ARG A 113 -15.36 -49.47 -7.67
C ARG A 113 -14.55 -48.18 -7.66
N ILE A 114 -14.34 -47.60 -8.83
CA ILE A 114 -13.81 -46.25 -9.00
C ILE A 114 -14.92 -45.29 -9.44
N HIS A 115 -14.73 -44.00 -9.13
CA HIS A 115 -15.56 -42.90 -9.58
C HIS A 115 -14.69 -41.87 -10.30
N PHE A 116 -15.14 -41.40 -11.46
CA PHE A 116 -14.44 -40.37 -12.23
C PHE A 116 -15.38 -39.53 -13.09
N GLY A 117 -14.95 -38.32 -13.41
CA GLY A 117 -15.61 -37.44 -14.39
C GLY A 117 -15.14 -37.74 -15.82
N VAL A 118 -16.00 -37.48 -16.79
CA VAL A 118 -15.63 -37.58 -18.22
C VAL A 118 -15.66 -36.19 -18.82
N GLY A 119 -14.62 -35.80 -19.55
CA GLY A 119 -14.35 -34.45 -20.01
C GLY A 119 -13.33 -33.71 -19.15
N LYS A 120 -12.98 -32.49 -19.55
CA LYS A 120 -11.91 -31.67 -18.94
C LYS A 120 -12.19 -31.19 -17.50
N GLN A 121 -13.32 -31.57 -16.90
CA GLN A 121 -13.76 -31.09 -15.58
C GLN A 121 -13.04 -31.71 -14.38
N GLY A 122 -12.24 -32.78 -14.55
CA GLY A 122 -11.38 -33.31 -13.46
C GLY A 122 -9.88 -32.98 -13.61
N LEU A 123 -9.51 -32.16 -14.60
CA LEU A 123 -8.18 -31.53 -14.60
C LEU A 123 -8.19 -30.34 -13.63
N LEU A 124 -7.04 -30.07 -13.00
CA LEU A 124 -6.88 -28.83 -12.25
C LEU A 124 -7.11 -27.64 -13.18
N SER A 125 -7.78 -26.60 -12.68
CA SER A 125 -8.13 -25.43 -13.49
C SER A 125 -6.91 -24.71 -14.03
N ALA A 126 -6.97 -24.26 -15.29
CA ALA A 126 -5.89 -23.52 -15.91
C ALA A 126 -5.66 -22.13 -15.26
N PRO A 127 -4.46 -21.55 -15.37
CA PRO A 127 -4.17 -20.20 -14.87
C PRO A 127 -5.05 -19.10 -15.51
N GLN A 128 -5.25 -18.00 -14.78
CA GLN A 128 -5.94 -16.78 -15.23
C GLN A 128 -4.92 -15.64 -15.44
N ILE A 129 -5.24 -14.68 -16.31
CA ILE A 129 -4.44 -13.48 -16.56
C ILE A 129 -5.29 -12.26 -16.19
N LYS A 130 -4.88 -11.52 -15.15
CA LYS A 130 -5.61 -10.35 -14.62
C LYS A 130 -5.91 -9.31 -15.71
N GLU A 131 -4.96 -9.10 -16.62
CA GLU A 131 -5.05 -8.10 -17.68
C GLU A 131 -5.83 -8.58 -18.91
N SER A 132 -6.25 -9.85 -18.95
CA SER A 132 -7.01 -10.42 -20.08
C SER A 132 -8.51 -10.21 -19.94
N HIS A 133 -9.21 -10.23 -21.07
CA HIS A 133 -10.67 -10.28 -21.14
C HIS A 133 -11.08 -11.15 -22.33
N ASN A 134 -12.03 -12.07 -22.14
CA ASN A 134 -12.53 -12.94 -23.22
C ASN A 134 -11.43 -13.75 -23.92
N LEU A 135 -10.47 -14.28 -23.16
CA LEU A 135 -9.29 -15.00 -23.68
C LEU A 135 -8.45 -14.16 -24.67
N GLN A 136 -8.54 -12.83 -24.56
CA GLN A 136 -7.79 -11.88 -25.35
C GLN A 136 -7.01 -10.96 -24.40
N LEU A 137 -5.79 -10.61 -24.81
CA LEU A 137 -4.88 -9.80 -24.01
C LEU A 137 -4.33 -8.68 -24.89
N ASP A 138 -4.68 -7.44 -24.55
CA ASP A 138 -4.13 -6.26 -25.21
C ASP A 138 -2.73 -5.93 -24.64
N PRO A 139 -1.65 -6.04 -25.42
CA PRO A 139 -0.33 -5.64 -24.95
C PRO A 139 -0.23 -4.16 -24.59
N ASP A 140 -1.04 -3.30 -25.20
CA ASP A 140 -0.97 -1.85 -25.01
C ASP A 140 -1.63 -1.41 -23.69
N ALA A 141 -2.61 -2.17 -23.21
CA ALA A 141 -3.29 -1.94 -21.92
C ALA A 141 -2.44 -2.34 -20.69
N ILE A 142 -1.34 -3.07 -20.88
CA ILE A 142 -0.43 -3.44 -19.79
C ILE A 142 0.48 -2.26 -19.49
N GLU A 143 0.53 -1.76 -18.26
CA GLU A 143 1.43 -0.65 -17.92
C GLU A 143 2.90 -1.09 -17.87
N SER A 144 3.22 -1.96 -16.91
CA SER A 144 4.60 -2.42 -16.65
C SER A 144 4.72 -3.93 -16.62
N ASN A 145 3.80 -4.59 -15.90
CA ASN A 145 3.78 -6.02 -15.74
C ASN A 145 2.36 -6.57 -15.86
N MET A 146 2.28 -7.84 -16.21
CA MET A 146 1.08 -8.66 -16.24
C MET A 146 1.08 -9.61 -15.03
N THR A 147 -0.09 -9.95 -14.52
CA THR A 147 -0.28 -10.87 -13.39
C THR A 147 -0.95 -12.15 -13.86
N ILE A 148 -0.28 -13.29 -13.66
CA ILE A 148 -0.88 -14.62 -13.79
C ILE A 148 -1.29 -15.10 -12.40
N ALA A 149 -2.51 -15.61 -12.26
CA ALA A 149 -3.04 -16.11 -11.00
C ALA A 149 -3.58 -17.54 -11.14
N LEU A 150 -3.41 -18.33 -10.09
CA LEU A 150 -3.91 -19.70 -9.99
C LEU A 150 -5.04 -19.76 -8.98
N ALA A 151 -6.18 -20.32 -9.39
CA ALA A 151 -7.21 -20.68 -8.46
C ALA A 151 -6.64 -21.70 -7.43
N PRO A 152 -7.02 -21.58 -6.16
CA PRO A 152 -6.57 -22.51 -5.12
C PRO A 152 -7.05 -23.94 -5.36
N VAL A 153 -6.16 -24.90 -5.09
CA VAL A 153 -6.39 -26.34 -5.27
C VAL A 153 -6.74 -26.97 -3.91
N GLY A 154 -7.68 -27.91 -3.89
CA GLY A 154 -8.21 -28.50 -2.65
C GLY A 154 -7.25 -29.43 -1.86
N VAL A 155 -6.12 -29.82 -2.45
CA VAL A 155 -5.13 -30.75 -1.88
C VAL A 155 -3.73 -30.12 -1.82
N MET A 156 -3.62 -28.96 -1.19
CA MET A 156 -2.37 -28.21 -1.00
C MET A 156 -1.69 -28.61 0.32
N ASN A 157 -0.42 -29.03 0.26
CA ASN A 157 0.42 -29.33 1.42
C ASN A 157 1.69 -28.45 1.44
N ASN A 158 2.21 -28.22 2.64
CA ASN A 158 3.52 -27.60 2.80
C ASN A 158 4.58 -28.43 2.05
N GLY A 159 5.38 -27.75 1.24
CA GLY A 159 6.40 -28.33 0.38
C GLY A 159 5.96 -28.63 -1.04
N ASP A 160 4.67 -28.57 -1.38
CA ASP A 160 4.21 -28.77 -2.76
C ASP A 160 4.81 -27.71 -3.68
N ARG A 161 5.25 -28.14 -4.87
CA ARG A 161 5.99 -27.30 -5.82
C ARG A 161 5.15 -27.04 -7.05
N TYR A 162 4.87 -25.77 -7.33
CA TYR A 162 4.09 -25.30 -8.46
C TYR A 162 5.01 -24.71 -9.53
N ARG A 163 5.04 -25.36 -10.69
CA ARG A 163 5.79 -24.90 -11.87
C ARG A 163 4.82 -24.39 -12.92
N LEU A 164 4.79 -23.07 -13.10
CA LEU A 164 4.03 -22.45 -14.20
C LEU A 164 4.71 -22.76 -15.54
N ILE A 165 3.93 -23.24 -16.50
CA ILE A 165 4.34 -23.57 -17.86
C ILE A 165 3.79 -22.48 -18.79
N TRP A 166 4.71 -21.82 -19.48
CA TRP A 166 4.43 -20.75 -20.45
C TRP A 166 4.84 -21.21 -21.85
N LYS A 167 3.92 -21.11 -22.81
CA LYS A 167 4.20 -21.33 -24.23
C LYS A 167 3.70 -20.15 -25.05
N GLY A 168 4.64 -19.34 -25.53
CA GLY A 168 4.35 -18.23 -26.44
C GLY A 168 4.52 -18.64 -27.91
N GLU A 169 3.60 -18.22 -28.76
CA GLU A 169 3.63 -18.38 -30.21
C GLU A 169 3.45 -17.01 -30.86
N ARG A 170 4.32 -16.64 -31.81
CA ARG A 170 4.19 -15.38 -32.56
C ARG A 170 3.08 -15.49 -33.60
N ALA A 171 2.68 -14.36 -34.17
CA ALA A 171 1.65 -14.30 -35.22
C ALA A 171 1.97 -15.17 -36.46
N ASP A 172 3.25 -15.42 -36.75
CA ASP A 172 3.72 -16.26 -37.85
C ASP A 172 3.82 -17.76 -37.48
N GLY A 173 3.41 -18.15 -36.28
CA GLY A 173 3.51 -19.52 -35.76
C GLY A 173 4.89 -19.88 -35.20
N SER A 174 5.88 -18.98 -35.24
CA SER A 174 7.20 -19.25 -34.67
C SER A 174 7.19 -19.22 -33.13
N PRO A 175 8.05 -20.01 -32.45
CA PRO A 175 8.13 -20.00 -30.99
C PRO A 175 8.53 -18.63 -30.45
N GLY A 176 7.74 -18.10 -29.51
CA GLY A 176 7.97 -16.84 -28.83
C GLY A 176 9.11 -16.86 -27.81
N PRO A 177 9.29 -15.78 -27.03
CA PRO A 177 10.27 -15.75 -25.96
C PRO A 177 9.95 -16.81 -24.90
N VAL A 178 10.99 -17.53 -24.47
CA VAL A 178 10.91 -18.49 -23.36
C VAL A 178 10.87 -17.70 -22.06
N PHE A 179 9.85 -17.97 -21.24
CA PHE A 179 9.74 -17.41 -19.90
C PHE A 179 9.80 -18.56 -18.88
N ASN A 180 10.77 -18.49 -17.97
CA ASN A 180 10.97 -19.47 -16.91
C ASN A 180 10.65 -18.82 -15.56
N PRO A 181 9.37 -18.82 -15.14
CA PRO A 181 8.98 -18.28 -13.85
C PRO A 181 9.63 -19.07 -12.70
N PRO A 182 9.88 -18.44 -11.54
CA PRO A 182 10.32 -19.17 -10.36
C PRO A 182 9.26 -20.19 -9.93
N VAL A 183 9.72 -21.40 -9.59
CA VAL A 183 8.87 -22.43 -8.97
C VAL A 183 8.44 -21.92 -7.60
N LYS A 184 7.14 -21.98 -7.32
CA LYS A 184 6.62 -21.65 -5.99
C LYS A 184 6.56 -22.91 -5.14
N ILE A 185 7.08 -22.84 -3.93
CA ILE A 185 7.04 -23.93 -2.96
C ILE A 185 6.12 -23.47 -1.84
N LEU A 186 5.07 -24.22 -1.57
CA LEU A 186 4.14 -23.88 -0.48
C LEU A 186 4.85 -24.00 0.87
N SER A 187 4.53 -23.09 1.77
CA SER A 187 4.99 -23.05 3.16
C SER A 187 3.82 -23.18 4.14
N ASP A 188 4.10 -23.33 5.43
CA ASP A 188 3.05 -23.41 6.47
C ASP A 188 2.07 -22.21 6.41
N THR A 189 2.56 -21.01 6.06
CA THR A 189 1.72 -19.82 5.90
C THR A 189 0.77 -19.89 4.71
N ASP A 190 1.13 -20.64 3.66
CA ASP A 190 0.27 -20.82 2.47
C ASP A 190 -0.81 -21.89 2.70
N THR A 191 -0.65 -22.73 3.73
CA THR A 191 -1.51 -23.89 4.00
C THR A 191 -2.31 -23.82 5.30
N ASP A 192 -2.15 -22.76 6.10
CA ASP A 192 -2.84 -22.59 7.39
C ASP A 192 -4.36 -22.40 7.20
N PRO A 193 -5.22 -23.35 7.64
CA PRO A 193 -6.67 -23.26 7.49
C PRO A 193 -7.33 -22.19 8.39
N THR A 194 -6.63 -21.72 9.43
CA THR A 194 -7.13 -20.70 10.38
C THR A 194 -6.77 -19.28 9.98
N ASN A 195 -5.72 -19.11 9.18
CA ASN A 195 -5.19 -17.80 8.81
C ASN A 195 -5.30 -17.52 7.31
N ASN A 196 -5.38 -18.55 6.45
CA ASN A 196 -5.51 -18.36 5.00
C ASN A 196 -5.88 -19.65 4.22
N PRO A 197 -7.09 -20.23 4.37
CA PRO A 197 -7.47 -21.31 3.48
C PRO A 197 -7.59 -20.74 2.07
N ARG A 198 -6.81 -21.25 1.11
CA ARG A 198 -6.95 -21.01 -0.35
C ARG A 198 -6.24 -19.75 -0.88
N GLN A 199 -4.97 -19.52 -0.53
CA GLN A 199 -4.21 -18.40 -1.11
C GLN A 199 -4.01 -18.58 -2.62
N VAL A 200 -4.37 -17.55 -3.39
CA VAL A 200 -4.15 -17.48 -4.83
C VAL A 200 -2.65 -17.31 -5.10
N LEU A 201 -2.04 -18.26 -5.80
CA LEU A 201 -0.65 -18.13 -6.23
C LEU A 201 -0.57 -17.25 -7.47
N SER A 202 0.31 -16.25 -7.45
CA SER A 202 0.49 -15.36 -8.61
C SER A 202 1.93 -15.13 -9.08
N TRP A 203 2.13 -14.89 -10.37
CA TRP A 203 3.40 -14.51 -10.97
C TRP A 203 3.28 -13.18 -11.68
N THR A 204 4.38 -12.43 -11.69
CA THR A 204 4.50 -11.15 -12.40
C THR A 204 5.38 -11.35 -13.63
N ILE A 205 4.88 -10.93 -14.80
CA ILE A 205 5.58 -11.02 -16.08
C ILE A 205 5.76 -9.63 -16.66
N ALA A 206 6.98 -9.29 -17.09
CA ALA A 206 7.24 -8.01 -17.72
C ALA A 206 6.49 -7.86 -19.05
N LYS A 207 5.95 -6.66 -19.31
CA LYS A 207 5.23 -6.30 -20.54
C LYS A 207 5.98 -6.70 -21.82
N SER A 208 7.31 -6.67 -21.82
CA SER A 208 8.14 -7.00 -22.99
C SER A 208 7.91 -8.42 -23.54
N TYR A 209 7.64 -9.40 -22.67
CA TYR A 209 7.34 -10.78 -23.10
C TYR A 209 6.02 -10.86 -23.88
N VAL A 210 5.01 -10.09 -23.45
CA VAL A 210 3.69 -10.03 -24.09
C VAL A 210 3.78 -9.26 -25.41
N VAL A 211 4.48 -8.12 -25.44
CA VAL A 211 4.66 -7.31 -26.67
C VAL A 211 5.32 -8.11 -27.79
N ALA A 212 6.29 -8.97 -27.46
CA ALA A 212 6.96 -9.84 -28.44
C ALA A 212 6.03 -10.89 -29.08
N LEU A 213 4.85 -11.11 -28.52
CA LEU A 213 3.83 -12.06 -28.98
C LEU A 213 2.64 -11.37 -29.66
N ARG A 214 2.70 -10.07 -29.96
CA ARG A 214 1.59 -9.33 -30.58
C ARG A 214 1.04 -10.06 -31.82
N GLY A 215 -0.27 -10.25 -31.85
CA GLY A 215 -0.99 -10.98 -32.90
C GLY A 215 -0.85 -12.51 -32.83
N GLY A 216 -0.04 -13.02 -31.91
CA GLY A 216 0.16 -14.44 -31.63
C GLY A 216 -0.69 -14.92 -30.45
N LYS A 217 -0.17 -15.92 -29.72
CA LYS A 217 -0.89 -16.60 -28.64
C LYS A 217 0.01 -16.92 -27.44
N ILE A 218 -0.61 -17.01 -26.26
CA ILE A 218 0.00 -17.50 -25.03
C ILE A 218 -0.83 -18.70 -24.56
N THR A 219 -0.20 -19.86 -24.40
CA THR A 219 -0.80 -21.03 -23.76
C THR A 219 -0.18 -21.21 -22.37
N LEU A 220 -1.04 -21.30 -21.35
CA LEU A 220 -0.67 -21.45 -19.94
C LEU A 220 -1.20 -22.77 -19.38
N SER A 221 -0.35 -23.43 -18.60
CA SER A 221 -0.69 -24.52 -17.69
C SER A 221 0.31 -24.50 -16.54
N TYR A 222 0.18 -25.42 -15.60
CA TYR A 222 1.14 -25.63 -14.52
C TYR A 222 1.14 -27.08 -14.08
N GLU A 223 2.24 -27.44 -13.45
CA GLU A 223 2.52 -28.75 -12.90
C GLU A 223 2.70 -28.63 -11.37
N ILE A 224 2.12 -29.57 -10.63
CA ILE A 224 2.33 -29.73 -9.19
C ILE A 224 3.18 -30.98 -8.96
N THR A 225 4.31 -30.79 -8.26
CA THR A 225 5.06 -31.89 -7.65
C THR A 225 4.77 -31.90 -6.15
N TYR A 226 4.12 -32.96 -5.69
CA TYR A 226 3.69 -33.09 -4.29
C TYR A 226 4.87 -33.43 -3.35
N ALA A 227 4.84 -32.87 -2.14
CA ALA A 227 5.88 -33.12 -1.13
C ALA A 227 5.79 -34.52 -0.51
N SER A 228 4.60 -35.13 -0.47
CA SER A 228 4.38 -36.46 0.10
C SER A 228 4.95 -37.54 -0.84
N SER A 229 6.05 -38.15 -0.41
CA SER A 229 6.72 -39.22 -1.15
C SER A 229 5.82 -40.47 -1.28
N GLY A 230 5.39 -40.78 -2.50
CA GLY A 230 5.18 -42.18 -2.91
C GLY A 230 3.82 -42.59 -3.50
N ALA A 231 2.82 -41.72 -3.68
CA ALA A 231 1.51 -42.17 -4.17
C ALA A 231 0.77 -41.24 -5.16
N LEU A 232 1.27 -40.01 -5.40
CA LEU A 232 0.66 -39.11 -6.38
C LEU A 232 1.68 -38.81 -7.48
N ALA A 233 1.33 -39.12 -8.72
CA ALA A 233 2.10 -38.66 -9.89
C ALA A 233 2.09 -37.12 -9.95
N ASP A 234 3.09 -36.54 -10.60
CA ASP A 234 3.07 -35.11 -10.92
C ASP A 234 1.76 -34.77 -11.65
N THR A 235 1.07 -33.75 -11.16
CA THR A 235 -0.24 -33.38 -11.69
C THR A 235 -0.12 -32.19 -12.63
N LEU A 236 -0.59 -32.36 -13.86
CA LEU A 236 -0.75 -31.28 -14.83
C LEU A 236 -2.18 -30.70 -14.76
N SER A 237 -2.26 -29.37 -14.87
CA SER A 237 -3.53 -28.66 -15.05
C SER A 237 -4.02 -28.64 -16.50
N ALA A 238 -5.26 -28.23 -16.70
CA ALA A 238 -5.77 -27.86 -18.02
C ALA A 238 -4.93 -26.73 -18.63
N GLU A 239 -4.86 -26.71 -19.97
CA GLU A 239 -4.27 -25.60 -20.71
C GLU A 239 -5.31 -24.51 -20.99
N ARG A 240 -4.90 -23.25 -20.95
CA ARG A 240 -5.68 -22.12 -21.45
C ARG A 240 -4.87 -21.29 -22.42
N THR A 241 -5.47 -20.98 -23.56
CA THR A 241 -4.85 -20.18 -24.62
C THR A 241 -5.50 -18.80 -24.69
N PHE A 242 -4.65 -17.77 -24.75
CA PHE A 242 -5.02 -16.37 -24.89
C PHE A 242 -4.49 -15.83 -26.22
N LEU A 243 -5.32 -15.09 -26.96
CA LEU A 243 -4.87 -14.36 -28.14
C LEU A 243 -4.26 -13.02 -27.71
N VAL A 244 -3.09 -12.69 -28.24
CA VAL A 244 -2.37 -11.45 -27.88
C VAL A 244 -2.81 -10.32 -28.79
N THR A 245 -4.08 -9.95 -28.63
CA THR A 245 -4.79 -8.91 -29.37
C THR A 245 -5.76 -8.18 -28.45
N ALA A 246 -6.13 -6.94 -28.79
CA ALA A 246 -7.16 -6.21 -28.06
C ALA A 246 -8.50 -6.99 -28.05
N PRO A 247 -9.21 -7.03 -26.90
CA PRO A 247 -10.50 -7.69 -26.81
C PRO A 247 -11.55 -7.06 -27.76
N GLY A 248 -12.32 -7.90 -28.44
CA GLY A 248 -13.38 -7.46 -29.36
C GLY A 248 -14.73 -7.19 -28.70
N ILE A 249 -14.85 -7.45 -27.40
CA ILE A 249 -16.09 -7.28 -26.62
C ILE A 249 -15.84 -6.41 -25.40
N ALA A 250 -16.90 -5.74 -24.93
CA ALA A 250 -16.85 -4.89 -23.76
C ALA A 250 -16.61 -5.70 -22.47
N GLN A 251 -15.94 -5.07 -21.50
CA GLN A 251 -15.73 -5.64 -20.18
C GLN A 251 -17.06 -5.88 -19.44
N LEU A 252 -17.01 -6.76 -18.44
CA LEU A 252 -18.17 -7.03 -17.59
C LEU A 252 -18.48 -5.80 -16.70
N PRO A 253 -19.71 -5.66 -16.21
CA PRO A 253 -20.08 -4.54 -15.35
C PRO A 253 -19.17 -4.41 -14.12
N VAL A 254 -18.84 -3.18 -13.74
CA VAL A 254 -18.02 -2.86 -12.56
C VAL A 254 -18.62 -3.44 -11.27
N ALA A 255 -17.76 -3.90 -10.36
CA ALA A 255 -18.18 -4.32 -9.02
C ALA A 255 -18.61 -3.12 -8.15
N SER A 256 -19.29 -3.38 -7.04
CA SER A 256 -19.56 -2.38 -6.01
C SER A 256 -19.10 -2.86 -4.63
N ILE A 257 -19.04 -1.96 -3.65
CA ILE A 257 -18.81 -2.34 -2.25
C ILE A 257 -20.15 -2.28 -1.51
N LYS A 258 -20.49 -3.35 -0.81
CA LYS A 258 -21.70 -3.41 0.01
C LYS A 258 -21.68 -2.31 1.07
N ASP A 259 -22.82 -1.64 1.24
CA ASP A 259 -23.04 -0.57 2.23
C ASP A 259 -22.11 0.65 2.07
N LEU A 260 -21.44 0.79 0.92
CA LEU A 260 -20.65 1.98 0.58
C LEU A 260 -21.43 2.89 -0.37
N THR A 261 -21.47 4.18 -0.05
CA THR A 261 -21.93 5.24 -0.94
C THR A 261 -20.76 6.14 -1.33
N GLY A 262 -20.65 6.48 -2.62
CA GLY A 262 -19.53 7.24 -3.15
C GLY A 262 -18.27 6.38 -3.38
N SER A 263 -17.10 7.00 -3.36
CA SER A 263 -15.82 6.37 -3.70
C SER A 263 -14.80 6.39 -2.55
N GLU A 264 -15.16 6.87 -1.36
CA GLU A 264 -14.28 6.95 -0.20
C GLU A 264 -14.63 5.91 0.85
N ILE A 265 -13.68 5.04 1.20
CA ILE A 265 -13.82 4.06 2.28
C ILE A 265 -13.16 4.64 3.55
N ASN A 266 -13.96 4.79 4.60
CA ASN A 266 -13.46 4.94 5.97
C ASN A 266 -13.28 3.55 6.61
N PRO A 267 -12.04 3.09 6.89
CA PRO A 267 -11.79 1.79 7.51
C PRO A 267 -12.55 1.55 8.83
N GLY A 268 -12.84 2.62 9.59
CA GLY A 268 -13.61 2.55 10.83
C GLY A 268 -15.08 2.16 10.64
N GLN A 269 -15.65 2.39 9.45
CA GLN A 269 -17.00 1.95 9.11
C GLN A 269 -17.06 0.46 8.72
N PHE A 270 -15.91 -0.15 8.42
CA PHE A 270 -15.80 -1.54 7.96
C PHE A 270 -14.89 -2.38 8.88
N PRO A 271 -15.28 -2.58 10.16
CA PRO A 271 -14.44 -3.29 11.15
C PRO A 271 -14.19 -4.77 10.82
N GLN A 272 -14.98 -5.35 9.92
CA GLN A 272 -14.81 -6.72 9.43
C GLN A 272 -14.24 -6.77 8.00
N GLY A 273 -13.78 -5.63 7.48
CA GLY A 273 -13.43 -5.45 6.08
C GLY A 273 -14.64 -5.15 5.19
N ILE A 274 -14.38 -5.07 3.88
CA ILE A 274 -15.39 -4.78 2.85
C ILE A 274 -15.91 -6.06 2.21
N ARG A 275 -17.11 -5.98 1.64
CA ARG A 275 -17.68 -7.03 0.78
C ARG A 275 -17.80 -6.48 -0.64
N VAL A 276 -17.01 -7.05 -1.55
CA VAL A 276 -17.10 -6.74 -2.99
C VAL A 276 -18.31 -7.48 -3.55
N VAL A 277 -19.27 -6.73 -4.08
CA VAL A 277 -20.48 -7.26 -4.73
C VAL A 277 -20.23 -7.34 -6.22
N ILE A 278 -20.22 -8.55 -6.74
CA ILE A 278 -20.03 -8.83 -8.16
C ILE A 278 -21.40 -8.91 -8.84
N PRO A 279 -21.65 -8.13 -9.91
CA PRO A 279 -22.87 -8.25 -10.70
C PRO A 279 -23.00 -9.66 -11.30
N ILE A 280 -24.22 -10.20 -11.31
CA ILE A 280 -24.48 -11.47 -11.99
C ILE A 280 -24.22 -11.28 -13.49
N TYR A 281 -23.17 -11.92 -13.98
CA TYR A 281 -22.77 -11.85 -15.38
C TYR A 281 -23.50 -12.88 -16.23
N TRP A 282 -23.64 -12.57 -17.52
CA TRP A 282 -24.29 -13.45 -18.47
C TRP A 282 -23.50 -14.75 -18.63
N GLY A 283 -24.19 -15.89 -18.53
CA GLY A 283 -23.58 -17.21 -18.67
C GLY A 283 -22.81 -17.70 -17.43
N ILE A 284 -23.08 -17.14 -16.25
CA ILE A 284 -22.62 -17.66 -14.96
C ILE A 284 -23.02 -19.14 -14.79
N ARG A 285 -22.10 -19.97 -14.28
CA ARG A 285 -22.32 -21.40 -14.03
C ARG A 285 -21.71 -21.82 -12.70
N VAL A 286 -22.28 -22.89 -12.13
CA VAL A 286 -21.63 -23.61 -11.04
C VAL A 286 -20.25 -24.05 -11.50
N GLY A 287 -19.24 -23.79 -10.66
CA GLY A 287 -17.85 -24.11 -10.92
C GLY A 287 -17.03 -22.96 -11.52
N ASP A 288 -17.64 -21.83 -11.90
CA ASP A 288 -16.88 -20.65 -12.33
C ASP A 288 -15.92 -20.21 -11.21
N GLU A 289 -14.66 -20.00 -11.55
CA GLU A 289 -13.62 -19.58 -10.62
C GLU A 289 -13.44 -18.08 -10.71
N VAL A 290 -13.86 -17.37 -9.66
CA VAL A 290 -13.83 -15.93 -9.58
C VAL A 290 -12.62 -15.49 -8.75
N LEU A 291 -11.83 -14.57 -9.31
CA LEU A 291 -10.74 -13.89 -8.61
C LEU A 291 -11.08 -12.41 -8.44
N VAL A 292 -10.89 -11.87 -7.25
CA VAL A 292 -11.09 -10.45 -6.93
C VAL A 292 -9.78 -9.83 -6.48
N TYR A 293 -9.34 -8.84 -7.21
CA TYR A 293 -8.10 -8.11 -6.99
C TYR A 293 -8.40 -6.81 -6.24
N GLY A 294 -7.72 -6.59 -5.12
CA GLY A 294 -7.56 -5.26 -4.52
C GLY A 294 -6.14 -4.79 -4.75
N THR A 295 -5.96 -3.66 -5.44
CA THR A 295 -4.63 -3.14 -5.82
C THR A 295 -4.47 -1.70 -5.38
N ARG A 296 -3.38 -1.36 -4.67
CA ARG A 296 -3.02 0.02 -4.39
C ARG A 296 -2.57 0.73 -5.66
N THR A 297 -3.11 1.92 -5.91
CA THR A 297 -2.65 2.83 -6.95
C THR A 297 -1.81 3.96 -6.33
N GLY A 298 -0.77 4.41 -7.03
CA GLY A 298 0.12 5.49 -6.56
C GLY A 298 1.26 5.06 -5.61
N ALA A 299 1.87 6.04 -4.95
CA ALA A 299 2.97 5.81 -4.02
C ALA A 299 2.46 5.11 -2.75
N GLY A 300 3.15 4.04 -2.35
CA GLY A 300 2.83 3.25 -1.16
C GLY A 300 3.64 1.95 -1.13
N SER A 301 4.25 1.64 0.01
CA SER A 301 5.02 0.42 0.24
C SER A 301 4.51 -0.30 1.49
N GLY A 302 3.55 -1.20 1.31
CA GLY A 302 3.08 -2.11 2.35
C GLY A 302 3.13 -3.57 1.84
N PRO A 303 3.37 -4.56 2.73
CA PRO A 303 3.42 -5.97 2.35
C PRO A 303 2.08 -6.46 1.76
N ASN A 304 0.95 -5.88 2.18
CA ASN A 304 -0.40 -6.21 1.71
C ASN A 304 -1.00 -5.16 0.78
N LYS A 305 -0.17 -4.38 0.06
CA LYS A 305 -0.67 -3.36 -0.88
C LYS A 305 -1.59 -3.94 -1.96
N ASN A 306 -1.39 -5.22 -2.28
CA ASN A 306 -2.21 -5.97 -3.22
C ASN A 306 -2.77 -7.21 -2.53
N THR A 307 -3.99 -7.58 -2.88
CA THR A 307 -4.64 -8.80 -2.43
C THR A 307 -5.38 -9.45 -3.59
N ILE A 308 -5.48 -10.78 -3.59
CA ILE A 308 -6.28 -11.55 -4.54
C ILE A 308 -7.14 -12.53 -3.74
N GLN A 309 -8.45 -12.37 -3.83
CA GLN A 309 -9.44 -13.22 -3.19
C GLN A 309 -9.99 -14.21 -4.19
N TYR A 310 -10.40 -15.38 -3.71
CA TYR A 310 -10.96 -16.44 -4.54
C TYR A 310 -12.37 -16.83 -4.08
N LEU A 311 -13.26 -17.01 -5.05
CA LEU A 311 -14.59 -17.58 -4.85
C LEU A 311 -14.89 -18.58 -5.97
N LYS A 312 -15.38 -19.76 -5.61
CA LYS A 312 -15.95 -20.70 -6.58
C LYS A 312 -17.46 -20.55 -6.59
N ILE A 313 -18.05 -20.33 -7.77
CA ILE A 313 -19.51 -20.22 -7.90
C ILE A 313 -20.15 -21.58 -7.61
N ASP A 314 -21.16 -21.57 -6.75
CA ASP A 314 -22.04 -22.70 -6.46
C ASP A 314 -23.51 -22.35 -6.75
N SER A 315 -24.42 -23.31 -6.56
CA SER A 315 -25.85 -23.12 -6.83
C SER A 315 -26.47 -22.00 -5.98
N SER A 316 -26.01 -21.82 -4.74
CA SER A 316 -26.56 -20.81 -3.83
C SER A 316 -26.30 -19.37 -4.31
N HIS A 317 -25.15 -19.13 -4.96
CA HIS A 317 -24.83 -17.83 -5.56
C HIS A 317 -25.79 -17.48 -6.70
N ILE A 318 -26.11 -18.48 -7.54
CA ILE A 318 -26.99 -18.32 -8.68
C ILE A 318 -28.44 -18.13 -8.22
N GLU A 319 -28.92 -18.96 -7.30
CA GLU A 319 -30.28 -18.91 -6.77
C GLU A 319 -30.54 -17.62 -5.99
N SER A 320 -29.57 -17.15 -5.21
CA SER A 320 -29.71 -15.90 -4.43
C SER A 320 -29.49 -14.64 -5.26
N GLY A 321 -28.87 -14.76 -6.44
CA GLY A 321 -28.44 -13.62 -7.25
C GLY A 321 -27.36 -12.76 -6.57
N LYS A 322 -26.66 -13.30 -5.57
CA LYS A 322 -25.67 -12.57 -4.76
C LYS A 322 -24.31 -13.25 -4.84
N VAL A 323 -23.33 -12.50 -5.30
CA VAL A 323 -21.92 -12.89 -5.31
C VAL A 323 -21.14 -11.85 -4.51
N GLU A 324 -20.82 -12.17 -3.25
CA GLU A 324 -20.13 -11.26 -2.33
C GLU A 324 -18.78 -11.85 -1.90
N VAL A 325 -17.69 -11.17 -2.19
CA VAL A 325 -16.32 -11.60 -1.85
C VAL A 325 -15.75 -10.71 -0.75
N PRO A 326 -15.35 -11.26 0.42
CA PRO A 326 -14.74 -10.46 1.49
C PRO A 326 -13.32 -10.02 1.14
N ILE A 327 -12.97 -8.78 1.51
CA ILE A 327 -11.59 -8.33 1.67
C ILE A 327 -11.43 -7.82 3.10
N GLY A 328 -10.49 -8.40 3.85
CA GLY A 328 -10.33 -8.16 5.29
C GLY A 328 -9.92 -6.73 5.65
N GLN A 329 -10.23 -6.31 6.88
CA GLN A 329 -9.94 -4.95 7.38
C GLN A 329 -8.46 -4.60 7.32
N GLN A 330 -7.56 -5.56 7.54
CA GLN A 330 -6.12 -5.32 7.51
C GLN A 330 -5.66 -4.74 6.17
N TRP A 331 -6.26 -5.18 5.05
CA TRP A 331 -5.97 -4.61 3.73
C TRP A 331 -6.38 -3.13 3.65
N LEU A 332 -7.49 -2.73 4.28
CA LEU A 332 -7.89 -1.32 4.34
C LEU A 332 -6.90 -0.49 5.16
N LEU A 333 -6.48 -1.01 6.32
CA LEU A 333 -5.53 -0.31 7.20
C LEU A 333 -4.16 -0.15 6.55
N ASP A 334 -3.68 -1.18 5.85
CA ASP A 334 -2.39 -1.16 5.15
C ASP A 334 -2.40 -0.25 3.91
N ASN A 335 -3.58 0.05 3.38
CA ASN A 335 -3.78 0.91 2.22
C ASN A 335 -4.44 2.26 2.58
N ARG A 336 -4.45 2.64 3.86
CA ARG A 336 -4.97 3.93 4.32
C ARG A 336 -4.27 5.11 3.65
N GLY A 337 -4.99 6.22 3.52
CA GLY A 337 -4.45 7.48 3.01
C GLY A 337 -4.26 7.53 1.50
N GLY A 338 -4.80 6.58 0.71
CA GLY A 338 -4.69 6.72 -0.74
C GLY A 338 -5.56 5.79 -1.57
N ALA A 339 -5.35 5.84 -2.88
CA ALA A 339 -6.26 5.29 -3.88
C ALA A 339 -6.03 3.80 -4.15
N VAL A 340 -7.11 3.05 -4.34
CA VAL A 340 -7.11 1.61 -4.60
C VAL A 340 -8.08 1.29 -5.74
N ASN A 341 -7.79 0.23 -6.49
CA ASN A 341 -8.68 -0.32 -7.50
C ASN A 341 -9.15 -1.72 -7.09
N ILE A 342 -10.44 -1.98 -7.23
CA ILE A 342 -11.05 -3.30 -7.13
C ILE A 342 -11.40 -3.79 -8.53
N LEU A 343 -11.02 -5.02 -8.84
CA LEU A 343 -11.29 -5.69 -10.11
C LEU A 343 -11.73 -7.12 -9.83
N TYR A 344 -12.60 -7.68 -10.66
CA TYR A 344 -12.86 -9.12 -10.64
C TYR A 344 -12.71 -9.73 -12.04
N GLU A 345 -12.39 -11.01 -12.06
CA GLU A 345 -12.43 -11.87 -13.23
C GLU A 345 -13.08 -13.20 -12.88
N TYR A 346 -13.64 -13.87 -13.87
CA TYR A 346 -14.02 -15.27 -13.78
C TYR A 346 -13.33 -16.06 -14.87
N ALA A 347 -13.06 -17.34 -14.60
CA ALA A 347 -12.68 -18.28 -15.62
C ALA A 347 -13.26 -19.67 -15.38
N ARG A 348 -13.40 -20.38 -16.49
CA ARG A 348 -13.69 -21.81 -16.58
C ARG A 348 -13.04 -22.38 -17.86
N PRO A 349 -13.06 -23.68 -18.14
CA PRO A 349 -12.28 -24.24 -19.25
C PRO A 349 -12.54 -23.61 -20.63
N ASP A 350 -13.78 -23.17 -20.90
CA ASP A 350 -14.24 -22.66 -22.20
C ASP A 350 -14.44 -21.13 -22.24
N ALA A 351 -14.37 -20.43 -21.11
CA ALA A 351 -14.69 -19.00 -21.03
C ALA A 351 -13.90 -18.29 -19.93
N ALA A 352 -13.58 -17.02 -20.17
CA ALA A 352 -13.01 -16.13 -19.16
C ALA A 352 -13.51 -14.71 -19.41
N GLY A 353 -13.71 -13.94 -18.34
CA GLY A 353 -14.19 -12.58 -18.43
C GLY A 353 -13.67 -11.73 -17.29
N ARG A 354 -13.48 -10.45 -17.59
CA ARG A 354 -12.96 -9.44 -16.66
C ARG A 354 -13.94 -8.27 -16.56
N GLY A 355 -14.19 -7.79 -15.35
CA GLY A 355 -14.99 -6.60 -15.10
C GLY A 355 -14.23 -5.29 -15.33
N ASP A 356 -14.98 -4.18 -15.32
CA ASP A 356 -14.39 -2.85 -15.20
C ASP A 356 -13.82 -2.61 -13.80
N GLU A 357 -12.86 -1.69 -13.70
CA GLU A 357 -12.21 -1.34 -12.43
C GLU A 357 -13.06 -0.38 -11.60
N LEU A 358 -13.25 -0.71 -10.33
CA LEU A 358 -13.84 0.18 -9.33
C LEU A 358 -12.71 0.96 -8.63
N GLN A 359 -12.64 2.27 -8.88
CA GLN A 359 -11.67 3.15 -8.23
C GLN A 359 -12.21 3.70 -6.92
N LEU A 360 -11.44 3.57 -5.85
CA LEU A 360 -11.79 4.01 -4.50
C LEU A 360 -10.62 4.73 -3.83
N THR A 361 -10.89 5.50 -2.79
CA THR A 361 -9.87 6.08 -1.91
C THR A 361 -10.11 5.60 -0.49
N ILE A 362 -9.07 5.13 0.20
CA ILE A 362 -9.17 4.75 1.60
C ILE A 362 -8.73 5.96 2.44
N ARG A 363 -9.69 6.60 3.11
CA ARG A 363 -9.48 7.84 3.84
C ARG A 363 -10.22 7.80 5.18
N GLU A 364 -9.48 8.07 6.25
CA GLU A 364 -10.08 8.31 7.55
C GLU A 364 -10.53 9.77 7.65
N PRO A 365 -11.54 10.09 8.48
CA PRO A 365 -11.88 11.47 8.78
C PRO A 365 -10.64 12.24 9.26
N LEU A 366 -10.50 13.48 8.79
CA LEU A 366 -9.40 14.34 9.23
C LEU A 366 -9.54 14.64 10.72
N VAL A 367 -8.59 14.13 11.51
CA VAL A 367 -8.37 14.53 12.89
C VAL A 367 -7.13 15.40 12.88
N LEU A 368 -7.27 16.70 13.19
CA LEU A 368 -6.18 17.67 13.11
C LEU A 368 -5.96 18.33 14.48
N PRO A 369 -5.25 17.66 15.42
CA PRO A 369 -5.04 18.18 16.77
C PRO A 369 -4.12 19.41 16.76
N THR A 370 -4.15 20.20 17.84
CA THR A 370 -3.32 21.39 18.04
C THR A 370 -1.82 21.12 17.80
N PRO A 371 -1.12 21.95 17.01
CA PRO A 371 0.32 21.81 16.82
C PRO A 371 1.11 22.16 18.08
N SER A 372 2.40 21.84 18.08
CA SER A 372 3.35 22.28 19.11
C SER A 372 4.49 23.06 18.47
N VAL A 373 5.25 23.81 19.27
CA VAL A 373 6.48 24.46 18.82
C VAL A 373 7.66 23.89 19.61
N ASP A 374 8.70 23.47 18.90
CA ASP A 374 9.89 22.89 19.53
C ASP A 374 10.49 23.86 20.56
N ARG A 375 10.86 23.33 21.72
CA ARG A 375 11.45 24.07 22.85
C ARG A 375 10.53 25.13 23.47
N SER A 376 9.23 25.14 23.16
CA SER A 376 8.23 25.83 23.99
C SER A 376 8.02 25.07 25.30
N VAL A 377 7.51 25.77 26.31
CA VAL A 377 7.15 25.21 27.61
C VAL A 377 5.80 25.76 28.05
N VAL A 378 5.03 24.97 28.79
CA VAL A 378 3.79 25.44 29.41
C VAL A 378 4.11 26.05 30.77
N VAL A 379 3.84 27.34 30.95
CA VAL A 379 4.00 28.05 32.23
C VAL A 379 2.68 28.70 32.60
N GLY A 380 2.14 28.35 33.77
CA GLY A 380 0.87 28.91 34.24
C GLY A 380 -0.32 28.65 33.31
N GLY A 381 -0.31 27.53 32.57
CA GLY A 381 -1.36 27.19 31.60
C GLY A 381 -1.25 27.89 30.25
N ARG A 382 -0.14 28.57 29.97
CA ARG A 382 0.15 29.22 28.68
C ARG A 382 1.41 28.62 28.05
N ASP A 383 1.35 28.35 26.75
CA ASP A 383 2.52 27.98 25.97
C ASP A 383 3.44 29.18 25.76
N GLU A 384 4.72 29.02 26.09
CA GLU A 384 5.71 30.07 26.00
C GLU A 384 6.97 29.61 25.28
N LEU A 385 7.49 30.45 24.37
CA LEU A 385 8.79 30.26 23.73
C LEU A 385 9.80 31.29 24.25
N ASN A 386 10.95 30.81 24.75
CA ASN A 386 12.11 31.67 24.94
C ASN A 386 12.81 31.86 23.58
N PRO A 387 12.86 33.07 23.01
CA PRO A 387 13.39 33.28 21.67
C PRO A 387 14.86 32.88 21.52
N ILE A 388 15.67 32.93 22.59
CA ILE A 388 17.07 32.47 22.55
C ILE A 388 17.18 30.97 22.21
N LEU A 389 16.20 30.16 22.63
CA LEU A 389 16.17 28.74 22.29
C LEU A 389 15.81 28.48 20.81
N ALA A 390 15.36 29.51 20.09
CA ALA A 390 15.00 29.48 18.68
C ALA A 390 15.81 30.51 17.87
N ILE A 391 17.06 30.78 18.27
CA ILE A 391 17.94 31.77 17.62
C ILE A 391 18.15 31.49 16.12
N ASP A 392 18.14 30.22 15.72
CA ASP A 392 18.27 29.76 14.32
C ASP A 392 16.92 29.53 13.62
N GLY A 393 15.82 29.96 14.24
CA GLY A 393 14.44 29.71 13.84
C GLY A 393 13.70 28.75 14.77
N ALA A 394 12.38 28.81 14.72
CA ALA A 394 11.49 27.92 15.45
C ALA A 394 11.01 26.77 14.54
N TYR A 395 10.55 25.66 15.13
CA TYR A 395 9.94 24.57 14.38
C TYR A 395 8.53 24.32 14.89
N ILE A 396 7.55 24.39 13.98
CA ILE A 396 6.18 23.94 14.21
C ILE A 396 6.17 22.43 14.00
N THR A 397 5.68 21.68 14.98
CA THR A 397 5.59 20.22 14.95
C THR A 397 4.13 19.80 14.91
N ILE A 398 3.75 19.08 13.84
CA ILE A 398 2.43 18.48 13.70
C ILE A 398 2.37 17.21 14.57
N PRO A 399 1.30 17.00 15.36
CA PRO A 399 1.17 15.81 16.21
C PRO A 399 1.11 14.51 15.41
N ALA A 400 1.70 13.44 15.94
CA ALA A 400 1.65 12.12 15.30
C ALA A 400 0.23 11.53 15.20
N GLY A 401 -0.71 12.05 16.00
CA GLY A 401 -2.13 11.69 15.93
C GLY A 401 -2.92 12.46 14.87
N ALA A 402 -2.27 13.34 14.09
CA ALA A 402 -2.92 13.99 12.96
C ALA A 402 -3.15 12.99 11.82
N THR A 403 -4.37 12.95 11.29
CA THR A 403 -4.69 12.17 10.09
C THR A 403 -4.22 12.94 8.86
N ILE A 404 -3.20 12.43 8.17
CA ILE A 404 -2.66 13.01 6.93
C ILE A 404 -2.55 11.89 5.89
N GLY A 405 -3.27 12.02 4.78
CA GLY A 405 -3.22 11.08 3.66
C GLY A 405 -1.96 11.25 2.81
N ASP A 406 -1.66 10.23 2.01
CA ASP A 406 -0.53 10.27 1.08
C ASP A 406 -0.78 11.33 0.02
N GLY A 407 0.15 12.29 -0.09
CA GLY A 407 0.04 13.40 -1.03
C GLY A 407 -0.92 14.52 -0.60
N ASP A 408 -1.54 14.44 0.58
CA ASP A 408 -2.33 15.55 1.11
C ASP A 408 -1.43 16.79 1.28
N PRO A 409 -1.81 17.96 0.74
CA PRO A 409 -1.01 19.17 0.89
C PRO A 409 -1.06 19.63 2.35
N VAL A 410 0.10 19.87 2.94
CA VAL A 410 0.25 20.35 4.31
C VAL A 410 0.88 21.74 4.30
N LYS A 411 0.28 22.67 5.02
CA LYS A 411 0.79 24.04 5.20
C LYS A 411 0.84 24.39 6.67
N ALA A 412 1.99 24.83 7.17
CA ALA A 412 2.14 25.35 8.52
C ALA A 412 2.16 26.89 8.50
N MET A 413 1.51 27.50 9.48
CA MET A 413 1.30 28.94 9.56
C MET A 413 1.65 29.45 10.97
N TRP A 414 2.47 30.48 10.99
CA TRP A 414 2.83 31.28 12.16
C TRP A 414 2.18 32.66 11.96
N ASN A 415 1.02 32.87 12.57
CA ASN A 415 0.24 34.10 12.46
C ASN A 415 0.63 35.04 13.59
N GLY A 416 1.63 35.89 13.33
CA GLY A 416 2.19 36.81 14.33
C GLY A 416 1.89 38.27 14.05
N PHE A 417 2.70 39.15 14.64
CA PHE A 417 2.50 40.59 14.58
C PHE A 417 2.87 41.16 13.22
N GLY A 418 1.86 41.59 12.47
CA GLY A 418 2.01 42.15 11.13
C GLY A 418 2.60 41.13 10.13
N SER A 419 2.97 41.62 8.95
CA SER A 419 3.54 40.76 7.91
C SER A 419 4.95 40.27 8.25
N SER A 420 5.77 41.09 8.92
CA SER A 420 7.13 40.72 9.33
C SER A 420 7.18 39.70 10.47
N GLY A 421 6.14 39.64 11.29
CA GLY A 421 6.00 38.66 12.36
C GLY A 421 5.23 37.41 11.96
N SER A 422 4.75 37.33 10.71
CA SER A 422 3.98 36.21 10.19
C SER A 422 4.75 35.41 9.15
N TYR A 423 4.49 34.12 9.06
CA TYR A 423 5.13 33.25 8.08
C TYR A 423 4.26 32.03 7.76
N GLU A 424 4.25 31.60 6.51
CA GLU A 424 3.64 30.34 6.10
C GLU A 424 4.61 29.52 5.26
N THR A 425 4.52 28.20 5.36
CA THR A 425 5.34 27.29 4.55
C THR A 425 4.61 25.96 4.32
N ALA A 426 4.71 25.44 3.11
CA ALA A 426 4.33 24.07 2.75
C ALA A 426 5.55 23.15 2.62
N VAL A 427 6.75 23.67 2.90
CA VAL A 427 8.01 22.92 2.81
C VAL A 427 8.34 22.36 4.19
N PRO A 428 8.28 21.03 4.37
CA PRO A 428 8.66 20.41 5.63
C PRO A 428 10.19 20.35 5.77
N SER A 429 10.65 20.07 6.98
CA SER A 429 12.05 19.81 7.31
C SER A 429 12.53 18.54 6.61
N GLN A 430 13.73 18.58 6.04
CA GLN A 430 14.36 17.42 5.40
C GLN A 430 14.58 16.24 6.36
N LEU A 431 14.71 16.52 7.67
CA LEU A 431 14.95 15.49 8.68
C LEU A 431 13.64 14.90 9.22
N ASN A 432 12.52 15.63 9.14
CA ASN A 432 11.24 15.18 9.65
C ASN A 432 10.09 15.85 8.89
N PRO A 433 9.28 15.09 8.12
CA PRO A 433 8.18 15.64 7.33
C PRO A 433 7.06 16.27 8.17
N MET A 434 7.01 15.98 9.47
CA MET A 434 6.03 16.56 10.42
C MET A 434 6.50 17.86 11.06
N LYS A 435 7.66 18.40 10.65
CA LYS A 435 8.21 19.65 11.19
C LYS A 435 8.36 20.71 10.11
N PHE A 436 7.97 21.93 10.43
CA PHE A 436 8.03 23.08 9.53
C PHE A 436 8.83 24.21 10.17
N LYS A 437 9.86 24.68 9.47
CA LYS A 437 10.77 25.71 10.00
C LYS A 437 10.16 27.10 9.81
N VAL A 438 10.09 27.86 10.89
CA VAL A 438 9.85 29.30 10.91
C VAL A 438 11.20 30.02 10.97
N PRO A 439 11.54 30.87 9.98
CA PRO A 439 12.80 31.60 9.96
C PRO A 439 13.04 32.47 11.19
N ALA A 440 14.32 32.65 11.56
CA ALA A 440 14.70 33.42 12.74
C ALA A 440 14.29 34.89 12.68
N ASP A 441 14.21 35.49 11.49
CA ASP A 441 13.85 36.89 11.28
C ASP A 441 12.35 37.17 11.44
N VAL A 442 11.51 36.13 11.57
CA VAL A 442 10.07 36.21 11.85
C VAL A 442 9.80 36.35 13.35
N LEU A 443 10.71 35.89 14.20
CA LEU A 443 10.52 35.89 15.67
C LEU A 443 10.53 37.30 16.31
N PRO A 444 11.44 38.22 15.96
CA PRO A 444 11.61 39.47 16.71
C PRO A 444 10.36 40.36 16.80
N PRO A 445 9.55 40.56 15.73
CA PRO A 445 8.32 41.35 15.84
C PRO A 445 7.32 40.80 16.87
N ASN A 446 7.44 39.51 17.23
CA ASN A 446 6.55 38.82 18.15
C ASN A 446 7.01 38.87 19.62
N PHE A 447 8.18 39.44 19.93
CA PHE A 447 8.68 39.49 21.31
C PHE A 447 7.70 40.22 22.24
N GLY A 448 7.34 39.54 23.33
CA GLY A 448 6.36 40.01 24.31
C GLY A 448 4.90 39.86 23.88
N LYS A 449 4.61 39.14 22.79
CA LYS A 449 3.27 38.99 22.19
C LYS A 449 2.88 37.51 22.05
N THR A 450 1.58 37.26 21.90
CA THR A 450 1.05 35.93 21.55
C THR A 450 0.91 35.82 20.03
N VAL A 451 1.35 34.69 19.51
CA VAL A 451 1.25 34.28 18.11
C VAL A 451 0.29 33.10 18.04
N GLU A 452 -0.56 33.07 17.02
CA GLU A 452 -1.33 31.88 16.69
C GLU A 452 -0.53 30.98 15.74
N VAL A 453 -0.36 29.72 16.13
CA VAL A 453 0.34 28.71 15.33
C VAL A 453 -0.66 27.63 14.94
N ILE A 454 -0.81 27.43 13.63
CA ILE A 454 -1.79 26.50 13.05
C ILE A 454 -1.15 25.74 11.88
N TYR A 455 -1.75 24.62 11.50
CA TYR A 455 -1.45 23.95 10.24
C TYR A 455 -2.75 23.55 9.55
N GLN A 456 -2.65 23.34 8.25
CA GLN A 456 -3.74 22.97 7.37
C GLN A 456 -3.38 21.71 6.61
N VAL A 457 -4.32 20.77 6.49
CA VAL A 457 -4.18 19.53 5.73
C VAL A 457 -5.33 19.45 4.74
N ALA A 458 -5.02 19.32 3.44
CA ALA A 458 -6.03 19.25 2.37
C ALA A 458 -7.07 20.40 2.41
N GLY A 459 -6.65 21.59 2.85
CA GLY A 459 -7.52 22.77 2.97
C GLY A 459 -8.32 22.88 4.27
N GLN A 460 -8.24 21.89 5.17
CA GLN A 460 -8.87 21.94 6.49
C GLN A 460 -7.86 22.33 7.56
N ASP A 461 -8.22 23.30 8.40
CA ASP A 461 -7.38 23.81 9.48
C ASP A 461 -7.42 22.90 10.71
N ALA A 462 -6.29 22.86 11.43
CA ALA A 462 -6.21 22.23 12.72
C ALA A 462 -6.97 23.01 13.78
N GLU A 463 -7.75 22.31 14.61
CA GLU A 463 -8.55 22.93 15.66
C GLU A 463 -8.37 22.22 17.01
N PRO A 464 -8.09 22.96 18.11
CA PRO A 464 -7.79 24.40 18.12
C PRO A 464 -6.36 24.71 17.65
N ALA A 465 -6.13 25.94 17.20
CA ALA A 465 -4.78 26.48 16.99
C ALA A 465 -4.01 26.66 18.31
N LEU A 466 -2.68 26.64 18.23
CA LEU A 466 -1.82 26.89 19.39
C LEU A 466 -1.67 28.40 19.62
N GLN A 467 -1.94 28.86 20.84
CA GLN A 467 -1.71 30.25 21.26
C GLN A 467 -0.35 30.34 21.98
N LEU A 468 0.70 30.69 21.24
CA LEU A 468 2.08 30.71 21.73
C LEU A 468 2.53 32.11 22.14
N TYR A 469 2.85 32.31 23.41
CA TYR A 469 3.47 33.55 23.88
C TYR A 469 4.98 33.54 23.65
N VAL A 470 5.46 34.45 22.80
CA VAL A 470 6.90 34.61 22.57
C VAL A 470 7.44 35.58 23.63
N ARG A 471 8.32 35.09 24.51
CA ARG A 471 8.86 35.88 25.61
C ARG A 471 9.62 37.11 25.08
N PRO A 472 9.59 38.24 25.81
CA PRO A 472 10.44 39.37 25.48
C PRO A 472 11.91 38.95 25.59
N LEU A 473 12.75 39.52 24.73
CA LEU A 473 14.19 39.34 24.82
C LEU A 473 14.69 40.01 26.11
N SER A 474 15.32 39.23 26.99
CA SER A 474 15.92 39.73 28.23
C SER A 474 17.44 39.84 28.09
N ASN A 475 18.08 40.56 29.03
CA ASN A 475 19.53 40.71 29.12
C ASN A 475 20.18 41.35 27.88
N LEU A 476 19.55 42.41 27.34
CA LEU A 476 20.16 43.24 26.31
C LEU A 476 21.47 43.88 26.84
N PRO A 477 22.50 44.01 25.98
CA PRO A 477 23.82 44.47 26.38
C PRO A 477 23.81 45.90 26.95
N GLY A 478 24.91 46.26 27.60
CA GLY A 478 25.14 47.63 28.08
C GLY A 478 25.60 48.59 26.98
N LEU A 479 25.60 49.88 27.31
CA LEU A 479 26.28 50.89 26.51
C LEU A 479 27.75 51.01 26.94
N GLU A 480 28.63 51.24 25.97
CA GLU A 480 30.04 51.58 26.20
C GLU A 480 30.30 52.99 25.69
N CYS A 481 30.96 53.83 26.48
CA CYS A 481 31.38 55.16 26.05
C CYS A 481 32.87 55.33 26.26
N GLU A 482 33.59 55.75 25.23
CA GLU A 482 35.00 56.07 25.34
C GLU A 482 35.24 57.13 26.40
N LYS A 483 36.42 57.07 27.03
CA LYS A 483 36.87 58.00 28.10
C LYS A 483 36.10 57.91 29.42
N VAL A 484 35.03 57.11 29.49
CA VAL A 484 34.40 56.76 30.76
C VAL A 484 35.32 55.84 31.54
N GLN A 485 35.66 56.23 32.76
CA GLN A 485 36.39 55.37 33.69
C GLN A 485 35.41 54.48 34.44
N ILE A 486 35.68 53.17 34.40
CA ILE A 486 34.86 52.15 35.06
C ILE A 486 34.99 52.31 36.59
N GLY A 487 33.86 52.38 37.28
CA GLY A 487 33.77 52.57 38.73
C GLY A 487 32.33 52.55 39.21
N SER A 488 32.12 52.75 40.52
CA SER A 488 30.79 52.83 41.13
C SER A 488 30.62 54.18 41.86
N PRO A 489 30.15 55.25 41.20
CA PRO A 489 29.66 55.30 39.81
C PRO A 489 30.80 55.40 38.78
N ALA A 490 30.49 55.08 37.51
CA ALA A 490 31.38 55.36 36.40
C ALA A 490 31.57 56.89 36.28
N THR A 491 32.72 57.35 35.80
CA THR A 491 33.03 58.78 35.74
C THR A 491 33.48 59.21 34.35
N LEU A 492 33.14 60.43 33.94
CA LEU A 492 33.59 61.06 32.70
C LEU A 492 34.02 62.49 33.01
N LYS A 493 35.27 62.85 32.72
CA LYS A 493 35.70 64.25 32.78
C LYS A 493 35.23 64.99 31.54
N LEU A 494 34.68 66.19 31.71
CA LEU A 494 34.22 67.01 30.59
C LEU A 494 35.40 67.40 29.67
N SER A 495 36.56 67.65 30.27
CA SER A 495 37.83 67.89 29.59
C SER A 495 38.33 66.72 28.72
N ASP A 496 37.96 65.47 29.06
CA ASP A 496 38.35 64.27 28.30
C ASP A 496 37.48 64.04 27.04
N VAL A 497 36.35 64.74 26.90
CA VAL A 497 35.46 64.63 25.73
C VAL A 497 36.08 65.41 24.55
N PRO A 498 36.41 64.76 23.42
CA PRO A 498 36.93 65.44 22.24
C PRO A 498 35.91 66.40 21.63
N ASP A 499 36.36 67.40 20.86
CA ASP A 499 35.44 68.31 20.15
C ASP A 499 34.61 67.58 19.09
N ALA A 500 35.16 66.51 18.51
CA ALA A 500 34.43 65.59 17.63
C ALA A 500 33.43 64.68 18.38
N GLY A 501 33.39 64.70 19.72
CA GLY A 501 32.57 63.85 20.57
C GLY A 501 33.22 62.50 20.91
N ALA A 502 32.92 62.00 22.12
CA ALA A 502 33.34 60.66 22.56
C ALA A 502 32.50 59.57 21.88
N ILE A 503 33.13 58.47 21.46
CA ILE A 503 32.40 57.37 20.80
C ILE A 503 31.55 56.65 21.85
N LEU A 504 30.26 56.53 21.55
CA LEU A 504 29.27 55.77 22.30
C LEU A 504 28.81 54.61 21.45
N SER A 505 28.93 53.38 21.96
CA SER A 505 28.53 52.16 21.26
C SER A 505 27.53 51.33 22.05
N VAL A 506 26.68 50.63 21.31
CA VAL A 506 25.81 49.56 21.80
C VAL A 506 26.30 48.26 21.20
N ASP A 507 26.65 47.29 22.04
CA ASP A 507 27.13 45.97 21.62
C ASP A 507 26.09 45.20 20.81
N LEU A 508 26.54 44.20 20.05
CA LEU A 508 25.64 43.31 19.30
C LEU A 508 24.67 42.60 20.25
N TRP A 509 23.41 42.50 19.84
CA TRP A 509 22.37 41.79 20.57
C TRP A 509 21.80 40.63 19.74
N PRO A 510 21.18 39.62 20.38
CA PRO A 510 20.53 38.53 19.68
C PRO A 510 19.51 39.05 18.65
N PHE A 511 19.49 38.43 17.47
CA PHE A 511 18.64 38.80 16.34
C PHE A 511 18.91 40.16 15.69
N ILE A 512 20.01 40.86 15.99
CA ILE A 512 20.31 42.17 15.36
C ILE A 512 20.15 42.13 13.83
N SER A 513 19.40 43.08 13.28
CA SER A 513 19.16 43.17 11.84
C SER A 513 18.79 44.58 11.42
N THR A 514 18.89 44.86 10.12
CA THR A 514 18.54 46.17 9.53
C THR A 514 17.05 46.50 9.57
N ARG A 515 16.18 45.54 9.96
CA ARG A 515 14.74 45.79 10.15
C ARG A 515 14.40 46.39 11.52
N GLN A 516 15.38 46.48 12.41
CA GLN A 516 15.21 46.98 13.77
C GLN A 516 15.49 48.47 13.84
N ARG A 517 14.85 49.14 14.80
CA ARG A 517 15.05 50.56 15.04
C ARG A 517 15.73 50.77 16.38
N VAL A 518 16.78 51.60 16.41
CA VAL A 518 17.54 51.90 17.61
C VAL A 518 17.45 53.40 17.93
N ARG A 519 17.43 53.72 19.22
CA ARG A 519 17.52 55.09 19.75
C ARG A 519 18.55 55.13 20.86
N VAL A 520 19.31 56.21 20.96
CA VAL A 520 20.24 56.48 22.06
C VAL A 520 20.00 57.89 22.58
N TRP A 521 19.87 58.03 23.90
CA TRP A 521 19.61 59.31 24.52
C TRP A 521 20.29 59.41 25.89
N LEU A 522 20.40 60.64 26.36
CA LEU A 522 20.87 60.99 27.68
C LEU A 522 19.72 61.54 28.51
N SER A 523 19.67 61.19 29.79
CA SER A 523 18.77 61.77 30.79
C SER A 523 19.54 62.19 32.03
N SER A 524 19.21 63.32 32.64
CA SER A 524 19.67 63.70 33.98
C SER A 524 18.52 64.33 34.78
N SER A 525 18.72 64.59 36.07
CA SER A 525 17.73 65.34 36.87
C SER A 525 17.70 66.83 36.54
N ALA A 526 18.79 67.37 35.98
CA ALA A 526 18.96 68.80 35.68
C ALA A 526 18.54 69.16 34.25
N VAL A 527 18.54 68.19 33.33
CA VAL A 527 18.14 68.39 31.93
C VAL A 527 17.16 67.30 31.52
N GLY A 528 16.15 67.65 30.70
CA GLY A 528 15.27 66.66 30.08
C GLY A 528 16.02 65.69 29.16
N GLU A 529 15.30 64.73 28.58
CA GLU A 529 15.90 63.80 27.62
C GLU A 529 16.55 64.54 26.44
N ARG A 530 17.78 64.16 26.10
CA ARG A 530 18.50 64.66 24.92
C ARG A 530 18.86 63.51 24.02
N GLU A 531 18.39 63.56 22.79
CA GLU A 531 18.72 62.56 21.79
C GLU A 531 20.19 62.68 21.37
N ILE A 532 20.87 61.53 21.35
CA ILE A 532 22.23 61.38 20.84
C ILE A 532 22.18 60.66 19.49
N LEU A 533 21.32 59.64 19.40
CA LEU A 533 20.95 58.96 18.17
C LEU A 533 19.42 58.98 18.09
N PRO A 534 18.82 59.75 17.16
CA PRO A 534 17.38 59.70 16.95
C PRO A 534 16.97 58.31 16.49
N VAL A 535 15.68 57.98 16.64
CA VAL A 535 15.14 56.69 16.17
C VAL A 535 15.46 56.52 14.70
N ARG A 536 16.23 55.49 14.37
CA ARG A 536 16.50 55.09 12.98
C ARG A 536 16.69 53.59 12.87
N ASP A 537 16.61 53.09 11.65
CA ASP A 537 16.92 51.70 11.36
C ASP A 537 18.41 51.41 11.62
N VAL A 538 18.73 50.17 12.01
CA VAL A 538 20.10 49.68 12.15
C VAL A 538 20.74 49.57 10.76
N LEU A 539 21.98 50.04 10.62
CA LEU A 539 22.69 50.04 9.34
C LEU A 539 23.32 48.66 9.05
N PRO A 540 23.53 48.28 7.77
CA PRO A 540 24.13 46.99 7.41
C PRO A 540 25.46 46.69 8.10
N GLU A 541 26.33 47.68 8.22
CA GLU A 541 27.62 47.58 8.90
C GLU A 541 27.50 47.39 10.42
N GLU A 542 26.40 47.85 11.03
CA GLU A 542 26.18 47.77 12.48
C GLU A 542 25.75 46.38 12.94
N VAL A 543 25.21 45.56 12.02
CA VAL A 543 24.81 44.17 12.28
C VAL A 543 26.02 43.30 12.68
N THR A 544 27.24 43.68 12.28
CA THR A 544 28.48 43.00 12.65
C THR A 544 29.47 43.89 13.42
N GLY A 545 29.37 45.22 13.29
CA GLY A 545 30.34 46.18 13.81
C GLY A 545 29.95 46.96 15.08
N ARG A 546 28.73 46.74 15.62
CA ARG A 546 28.06 47.51 16.69
C ARG A 546 27.42 48.81 16.21
N VAL A 547 26.36 49.26 16.90
CA VAL A 547 25.79 50.60 16.68
C VAL A 547 26.70 51.63 17.33
N LYS A 548 27.08 52.67 16.59
CA LYS A 548 27.96 53.75 17.08
C LYS A 548 27.34 55.13 16.88
N THR A 549 27.49 55.98 17.88
CA THR A 549 27.15 57.41 17.84
C THR A 549 28.17 58.22 18.64
N ARG A 550 27.98 59.54 18.74
CA ARG A 550 28.91 60.44 19.42
C ARG A 550 28.25 61.23 20.53
N LEU A 551 28.79 61.13 21.73
CA LEU A 551 28.45 61.98 22.86
C LEU A 551 29.20 63.30 22.75
N MET A 552 28.49 64.35 22.34
CA MET A 552 29.04 65.71 22.18
C MET A 552 29.01 66.49 23.50
N LYS A 553 29.92 67.47 23.66
CA LYS A 553 29.88 68.42 24.78
C LYS A 553 28.54 69.17 24.86
N THR A 554 27.90 69.45 23.73
CA THR A 554 26.57 70.07 23.65
C THR A 554 25.48 69.20 24.31
N HIS A 555 25.58 67.88 24.24
CA HIS A 555 24.66 66.97 24.94
C HIS A 555 24.81 67.06 26.46
N LEU A 556 26.00 67.41 26.96
CA LEU A 556 26.31 67.53 28.39
C LEU A 556 26.03 68.94 28.97
N ALA A 557 25.84 69.95 28.10
CA ALA A 557 25.70 71.35 28.52
C ALA A 557 24.56 71.57 29.54
N GLY A 558 24.83 72.22 30.67
CA GLY A 558 23.83 72.45 31.72
C GLY A 558 23.69 71.30 32.73
N ILE A 559 24.44 70.21 32.58
CA ILE A 559 24.66 69.23 33.65
C ILE A 559 25.83 69.75 34.50
N ALA A 560 25.60 69.96 35.80
CA ALA A 560 26.63 70.45 36.71
C ALA A 560 27.75 69.40 36.93
N THR A 561 28.98 69.87 37.13
CA THR A 561 30.06 69.02 37.60
C THR A 561 29.69 68.33 38.92
N ASN A 562 30.11 67.09 39.09
CA ASN A 562 29.70 66.13 40.12
C ASN A 562 28.25 65.62 40.05
N ALA A 563 27.43 66.05 39.10
CA ALA A 563 26.09 65.48 38.91
C ALA A 563 26.12 64.15 38.14
N LEU A 564 25.07 63.35 38.33
CA LEU A 564 24.84 62.11 37.60
C LEU A 564 24.01 62.35 36.34
N PHE A 565 24.36 61.64 35.27
CA PHE A 565 23.52 61.46 34.10
C PHE A 565 23.53 59.99 33.69
N THR A 566 22.54 59.57 32.91
CA THR A 566 22.41 58.19 32.45
C THR A 566 22.32 58.18 30.93
N LEU A 567 23.21 57.41 30.30
CA LEU A 567 23.09 57.05 28.89
C LEU A 567 22.15 55.85 28.79
N ARG A 568 21.19 55.96 27.87
CA ARG A 568 20.15 54.97 27.63
C ARG A 568 20.08 54.65 26.16
N ALA A 569 19.76 53.40 25.85
CA ALA A 569 19.42 52.98 24.51
C ALA A 569 18.19 52.08 24.55
N SER A 570 17.48 52.00 23.44
CA SER A 570 16.42 51.00 23.23
C SER A 570 16.39 50.54 21.78
N VAL A 571 15.88 49.33 21.58
CA VAL A 571 15.68 48.74 20.26
C VAL A 571 14.22 48.35 20.08
N SER A 572 13.67 48.61 18.90
CA SER A 572 12.39 48.08 18.47
C SER A 572 12.61 46.94 17.47
N PHE A 573 11.91 45.84 17.74
CA PHE A 573 11.90 44.64 16.89
C PHE A 573 10.67 44.57 15.97
N ASP A 574 9.72 45.50 16.11
CA ASP A 574 8.40 45.48 15.50
C ASP A 574 8.08 46.79 14.75
N GLY A 575 9.08 47.38 14.08
CA GLY A 575 8.91 48.57 13.24
C GLY A 575 8.68 49.87 14.01
N GLY A 576 8.91 49.89 15.33
CA GLY A 576 8.73 51.04 16.20
C GLY A 576 7.47 50.99 17.08
N ASN A 577 6.72 49.89 17.10
CA ASN A 577 5.51 49.76 17.93
C ASN A 577 5.85 49.58 19.43
N SER A 578 6.93 48.85 19.73
CA SER A 578 7.46 48.70 21.09
C SER A 578 8.98 48.82 21.09
N PHE A 579 9.52 49.31 22.22
CA PHE A 579 10.96 49.50 22.42
C PHE A 579 11.41 48.78 23.69
N PHE A 580 12.47 47.99 23.55
CA PHE A 580 13.09 47.21 24.62
C PHE A 580 14.36 47.93 25.08
N PRO A 581 14.49 48.23 26.38
CA PRO A 581 15.64 48.99 26.88
C PRO A 581 16.89 48.11 26.97
N PHE A 582 18.03 48.68 26.57
CA PHE A 582 19.35 48.15 26.87
C PHE A 582 19.73 48.45 28.32
N SER A 583 20.77 47.78 28.83
CA SER A 583 21.27 48.03 30.19
C SER A 583 21.87 49.45 30.26
N PRO A 584 21.32 50.37 31.07
CA PRO A 584 21.74 51.77 31.06
C PRO A 584 23.13 51.97 31.66
N LEU A 585 23.82 53.04 31.25
CA LEU A 585 25.13 53.42 31.79
C LEU A 585 25.01 54.74 32.58
N SER A 586 25.08 54.66 33.90
CA SER A 586 25.06 55.82 34.81
C SER A 586 26.46 56.36 35.04
N ILE A 587 26.64 57.66 34.81
CA ILE A 587 27.94 58.33 34.80
C ILE A 587 27.88 59.60 35.66
N LYS A 588 28.89 59.81 36.49
CA LYS A 588 29.15 61.07 37.18
C LYS A 588 30.02 61.97 36.32
N LEU A 589 29.52 63.16 35.98
CA LEU A 589 30.28 64.16 35.23
C LEU A 589 31.31 64.80 36.17
N LEU A 590 32.58 64.77 35.77
CA LEU A 590 33.68 65.47 36.43
C LEU A 590 34.15 66.62 35.52
N ASP A 591 34.94 67.51 36.08
CA ASP A 591 35.52 68.64 35.33
C ASP A 591 36.57 68.13 34.32
#